data_AF-A0A1Z8LGL7-F1
#
_entry.id   AF-A0A1Z8LGL7-F1
#
_cell.length_a   1.000
_cell.length_b   1.000
_cell.length_c   1.000
_cell.angle_alpha   90.00
_cell.angle_beta   90.00
_cell.angle_gamma   90.00
#
_symmetry.space_group_name_H-M   'P 1'
#
loop_
_entity.id
_entity.type
_entity.pdbx_description
1 polymer ?
#
loop_
_entity_poly.entity_id
_entity_poly.type
_entity_poly.pdbx_seq_one_letter_code
_entity_poly.pdbx_strand_id
1 'polypeptide(L)'
;MTRSKSLSKRQTRSLQKRGVQSSESLMRLLLDRMSACPDAERLNDNVIMPFVTALETVCARRGYVMNIFGETSNIVYTGDANDAESIYSLIEHYLDNRE
;
A
#
# COMPACT_ATOMS: atom_id res chain seq x y z
N MET A 1 29.52 -40.77 10.96
CA MET A 1 29.52 -39.37 10.49
C MET A 1 28.75 -39.37 9.17
N THR A 2 27.71 -38.59 8.87
CA THR A 2 27.31 -37.23 9.30
C THR A 2 25.83 -37.07 8.92
N ARG A 3 24.92 -36.92 9.90
CA ARG A 3 23.52 -36.48 9.67
C ARG A 3 23.50 -34.95 9.78
N SER A 4 23.51 -34.24 8.66
CA SER A 4 23.32 -32.77 8.65
C SER A 4 22.83 -32.26 7.30
N LYS A 5 21.56 -32.50 6.95
CA LYS A 5 20.86 -31.79 5.87
C LYS A 5 19.39 -31.42 6.16
N SER A 6 18.89 -31.61 7.39
CA SER A 6 17.46 -31.39 7.71
C SER A 6 17.10 -30.06 8.38
N LEU A 7 18.08 -29.24 8.79
CA LEU A 7 17.80 -28.00 9.54
C LEU A 7 17.52 -26.77 8.64
N SER A 8 17.93 -26.79 7.36
CA SER A 8 17.83 -25.60 6.49
C SER A 8 16.44 -25.37 5.87
N LYS A 9 15.68 -26.44 5.56
CA LYS A 9 14.33 -26.31 4.92
C LYS A 9 13.21 -25.86 5.88
N ARG A 10 13.42 -25.96 7.20
CA ARG A 10 12.37 -25.66 8.20
C ARG A 10 12.37 -24.17 8.60
N GLN A 11 13.52 -23.51 8.56
CA GLN A 11 13.62 -22.07 8.85
C GLN A 11 13.03 -21.20 7.74
N THR A 12 13.21 -21.57 6.47
CA THR A 12 12.70 -20.79 5.32
C THR A 12 11.17 -20.80 5.21
N ARG A 13 10.49 -21.91 5.56
CA ARG A 13 9.01 -21.97 5.58
C ARG A 13 8.36 -21.13 6.69
N SER A 14 9.08 -20.87 7.78
CA SER A 14 8.54 -20.11 8.92
C SER A 14 8.52 -18.60 8.69
N LEU A 15 9.47 -18.09 7.88
CA LEU A 15 9.55 -16.68 7.52
C LEU A 15 8.50 -16.30 6.46
N GLN A 16 8.21 -17.19 5.51
CA GLN A 16 7.18 -16.97 4.49
C GLN A 16 5.76 -16.92 5.05
N LYS A 17 5.44 -17.69 6.11
CA LYS A 17 4.10 -17.67 6.72
C LYS A 17 3.79 -16.39 7.52
N ARG A 18 4.82 -15.76 8.11
CA ARG A 18 4.64 -14.53 8.92
C ARG A 18 4.31 -13.30 8.09
N GLY A 19 4.88 -13.16 6.89
CA GLY A 19 4.63 -12.01 6.01
C GLY A 19 3.18 -11.94 5.52
N VAL A 20 2.62 -13.08 5.09
CA VAL A 20 1.24 -13.18 4.57
C VAL A 20 0.19 -12.99 5.67
N GLN A 21 0.43 -13.49 6.88
CA GLN A 21 -0.48 -13.23 8.01
C GLN A 21 -0.48 -11.75 8.44
N SER A 22 0.63 -11.02 8.23
CA SER A 22 0.74 -9.63 8.67
C SER A 22 -0.02 -8.63 7.79
N SER A 23 -0.07 -8.86 6.47
CA SER A 23 -0.81 -7.99 5.56
C SER A 23 -2.32 -8.18 5.70
N GLU A 24 -2.77 -9.44 5.79
CA GLU A 24 -4.18 -9.76 6.00
C GLU A 24 -4.69 -9.25 7.35
N SER A 25 -3.85 -9.29 8.40
CA SER A 25 -4.22 -8.73 9.71
C SER A 25 -4.30 -7.20 9.71
N LEU A 26 -3.41 -6.50 8.99
CA LEU A 26 -3.52 -5.04 8.85
C LEU A 26 -4.77 -4.64 8.06
N MET A 27 -5.08 -5.35 6.97
CA MET A 27 -6.29 -5.10 6.18
C MET A 27 -7.56 -5.26 7.03
N ARG A 28 -7.66 -6.37 7.79
CA ARG A 28 -8.80 -6.60 8.69
C ARG A 28 -8.90 -5.51 9.76
N LEU A 29 -7.77 -5.11 10.36
CA LEU A 29 -7.76 -4.02 11.34
C LEU A 29 -8.29 -2.70 10.78
N LEU A 30 -7.89 -2.35 9.54
CA LEU A 30 -8.36 -1.13 8.89
C LEU A 30 -9.86 -1.22 8.58
N LEU A 31 -10.34 -2.35 8.05
CA LEU A 31 -11.77 -2.59 7.81
C LEU A 31 -12.60 -2.49 9.09
N ASP A 32 -12.15 -3.11 10.18
CA ASP A 32 -12.83 -3.06 11.47
C ASP A 32 -12.92 -1.61 11.99
N ARG A 33 -11.84 -0.82 11.86
CA ARG A 33 -11.82 0.59 12.27
C ARG A 33 -12.72 1.46 11.41
N MET A 34 -12.72 1.25 10.09
CA MET A 34 -13.58 2.01 9.18
C MET A 34 -15.05 1.69 9.44
N SER A 35 -15.39 0.41 9.62
CA SER A 35 -16.77 -0.04 9.86
C SER A 35 -17.32 0.40 11.23
N ALA A 36 -16.45 0.66 12.20
CA ALA A 36 -16.82 1.14 13.53
C ALA A 36 -17.11 2.65 13.58
N CYS A 37 -16.84 3.41 12.50
CA CYS A 37 -17.12 4.84 12.45
C CYS A 37 -18.63 5.09 12.27
N PRO A 38 -19.27 5.92 13.11
CA PRO A 38 -20.72 6.11 13.10
C PRO A 38 -21.22 6.92 11.88
N ASP A 39 -20.35 7.73 11.28
CA ASP A 39 -20.65 8.61 10.16
C ASP A 39 -19.39 8.90 9.33
N ALA A 40 -19.60 9.53 8.17
CA ALA A 40 -18.54 9.84 7.21
C ALA A 40 -17.52 10.86 7.73
N GLU A 41 -17.94 11.82 8.56
CA GLU A 41 -17.05 12.83 9.15
C GLU A 41 -16.05 12.15 10.09
N ARG A 42 -16.55 11.29 10.99
CA ARG A 42 -15.71 10.49 11.89
C ARG A 42 -14.81 9.52 11.13
N LEU A 43 -15.30 8.91 10.06
CA LEU A 43 -14.49 8.02 9.22
C LEU A 43 -13.32 8.78 8.57
N ASN A 44 -13.59 9.97 8.03
CA ASN A 44 -12.59 10.83 7.42
C ASN A 44 -11.52 11.25 8.42
N ASP A 45 -11.94 11.81 9.56
CA ASP A 45 -11.02 12.38 10.55
C ASP A 45 -10.19 11.32 11.28
N ASN A 46 -10.77 10.16 11.58
CA ASN A 46 -10.13 9.18 12.45
C ASN A 46 -9.38 8.08 11.69
N VAL A 47 -9.71 7.83 10.43
CA VAL A 47 -9.13 6.71 9.67
C VAL A 47 -8.60 7.14 8.31
N ILE A 48 -9.41 7.74 7.44
CA ILE A 48 -9.00 7.99 6.05
C ILE A 48 -7.90 9.05 5.99
N MET A 49 -8.10 10.24 6.55
CA MET A 49 -7.10 11.31 6.52
C MET A 49 -5.79 10.90 7.21
N PRO A 50 -5.79 10.32 8.43
CA PRO A 50 -4.56 9.84 9.05
C PRO A 50 -3.83 8.77 8.23
N PHE A 51 -4.58 7.84 7.61
CA PHE A 51 -3.99 6.79 6.77
C PHE A 51 -3.34 7.36 5.51
N VAL A 52 -4.05 8.24 4.79
CA VAL A 52 -3.54 8.88 3.57
C VAL A 52 -2.32 9.74 3.89
N THR A 53 -2.36 10.57 4.94
CA THR A 53 -1.21 11.38 5.36
C THR A 53 0.01 10.53 5.72
N ALA A 54 -0.20 9.40 6.41
CA ALA A 54 0.87 8.47 6.72
C ALA A 54 1.45 7.83 5.44
N LEU A 55 0.59 7.45 4.50
CA LEU A 55 0.98 6.88 3.22
C LEU A 55 1.76 7.89 2.38
N GLU A 56 1.28 9.13 2.23
CA GLU A 56 1.97 10.24 1.56
C GLU A 56 3.36 10.48 2.14
N THR A 57 3.48 10.50 3.47
CA THR A 57 4.76 10.71 4.15
C THR A 57 5.78 9.62 3.81
N VAL A 58 5.33 8.36 3.72
CA VAL A 58 6.20 7.24 3.34
C VAL A 58 6.54 7.30 1.86
N CYS A 59 5.56 7.58 1.01
CA CYS A 59 5.73 7.68 -0.44
C CYS A 59 6.76 8.76 -0.80
N ALA A 60 6.60 9.98 -0.26
CA ALA A 60 7.51 11.09 -0.47
C ALA A 60 8.95 10.76 -0.03
N ARG A 61 9.11 10.07 1.11
CA ARG A 61 10.45 9.68 1.61
C ARG A 61 11.12 8.57 0.81
N ARG A 62 10.35 7.82 0.01
CA ARG A 62 10.84 6.62 -0.68
C ARG A 62 10.71 6.68 -2.20
N GLY A 63 10.30 7.83 -2.75
CA GLY A 63 10.17 8.04 -4.18
C GLY A 63 8.97 7.33 -4.83
N TYR A 64 7.92 7.02 -4.08
CA TYR A 64 6.65 6.57 -4.67
C TYR A 64 5.82 7.77 -5.11
N VAL A 65 5.15 7.66 -6.27
CA VAL A 65 4.12 8.61 -6.70
C VAL A 65 2.75 8.00 -6.44
N MET A 66 1.93 8.74 -5.70
CA MET A 66 0.56 8.36 -5.36
C MET A 66 -0.39 9.18 -6.23
N ASN A 67 -1.31 8.52 -6.95
CA ASN A 67 -2.31 9.20 -7.76
C ASN A 67 -3.72 8.73 -7.38
N ILE A 68 -4.63 9.67 -7.15
CA ILE A 68 -6.04 9.41 -6.80
C ILE A 68 -6.88 10.12 -7.85
N PHE A 69 -7.65 9.37 -8.66
CA PHE A 69 -8.50 9.95 -9.70
C PHE A 69 -9.92 9.36 -9.69
N GLY A 70 -10.91 10.24 -9.45
CA GLY A 70 -12.33 9.86 -9.37
C GLY A 70 -12.62 8.84 -8.25
N GLU A 71 -13.38 7.79 -8.56
CA GLU A 71 -13.73 6.71 -7.61
C GLU A 71 -12.65 5.61 -7.50
N THR A 72 -11.52 5.76 -8.21
CA THR A 72 -10.48 4.73 -8.33
C THR A 72 -9.11 5.25 -7.95
N SER A 73 -8.41 4.51 -7.08
CA SER A 73 -7.04 4.82 -6.67
C SER A 73 -6.06 3.83 -7.30
N ASN A 74 -5.04 4.34 -8.00
CA ASN A 74 -3.97 3.52 -8.58
C ASN A 74 -2.65 3.87 -7.88
N ILE A 75 -1.96 2.85 -7.35
CA ILE A 75 -0.61 3.01 -6.79
C ILE A 75 0.38 2.45 -7.81
N VAL A 76 1.24 3.30 -8.36
CA VAL A 76 2.28 2.90 -9.32
C VAL A 76 3.66 3.07 -8.67
N TYR A 77 4.46 2.02 -8.68
CA TYR A 77 5.85 2.05 -8.23
C TYR A 77 6.77 2.10 -9.45
N THR A 78 7.61 3.15 -9.53
CA THR A 78 8.48 3.39 -10.68
C THR A 78 9.93 2.99 -10.39
N GLY A 79 10.42 3.17 -9.15
CA GLY A 79 11.82 2.93 -8.79
C GLY A 79 12.81 3.98 -9.31
N ASP A 80 12.38 4.85 -10.25
CA ASP A 80 13.08 6.04 -10.74
C ASP A 80 12.14 7.26 -10.60
N ALA A 81 12.66 8.35 -10.06
CA ALA A 81 11.91 9.60 -9.86
C ALA A 81 11.56 10.29 -11.19
N ASN A 82 12.38 10.14 -12.24
CA ASN A 82 12.14 10.75 -13.55
C ASN A 82 10.97 10.08 -14.28
N ASP A 83 10.81 8.77 -14.09
CA ASP A 83 9.68 8.02 -14.63
C ASP A 83 8.37 8.36 -13.93
N ALA A 84 8.46 8.79 -12.66
CA ALA A 84 7.32 9.13 -11.83
C ALA A 84 6.56 10.36 -12.35
N GLU A 85 7.28 11.41 -12.77
CA GLU A 85 6.70 12.61 -13.40
C GLU A 85 6.12 12.30 -14.78
N SER A 86 6.80 11.47 -15.55
CA SER A 86 6.34 11.04 -16.88
C SER A 86 5.04 10.23 -16.79
N ILE A 87 4.95 9.31 -15.83
CA ILE A 87 3.74 8.50 -15.58
C ILE A 87 2.60 9.37 -15.04
N TYR A 88 2.90 10.31 -14.14
CA TYR A 88 1.90 11.26 -13.65
C TYR A 88 1.31 12.06 -14.81
N SER A 89 2.15 12.66 -15.65
CA SER A 89 1.73 13.45 -16.81
C SER A 89 0.96 12.63 -17.84
N LEU A 90 1.34 11.36 -18.06
CA LEU A 90 0.62 10.44 -18.94
C LEU A 90 -0.79 10.14 -18.43
N ILE A 91 -0.93 9.92 -17.12
CA ILE A 91 -2.23 9.64 -16.51
C ILE A 91 -3.12 10.89 -16.62
N GLU A 92 -2.63 12.06 -16.23
CA GLU A 92 -3.37 13.33 -16.37
C GLU A 92 -3.80 13.57 -17.83
N HIS A 93 -2.88 13.44 -18.80
CA HIS A 93 -3.23 13.59 -20.22
C HIS A 93 -4.29 12.59 -20.70
N TYR A 94 -4.24 11.33 -20.26
CA TYR A 94 -5.25 10.35 -20.64
C TYR A 94 -6.63 10.70 -20.09
N LEU A 95 -6.68 11.34 -18.92
CA LEU A 95 -7.90 11.70 -18.23
C LEU A 95 -8.53 12.98 -18.80
N ASP A 96 -7.71 13.99 -19.10
CA ASP A 96 -8.15 15.22 -19.77
C ASP A 96 -8.78 14.95 -21.15
N ASN A 97 -8.35 13.90 -21.84
CA ASN A 97 -8.89 13.52 -23.15
C ASN A 97 -10.20 12.70 -23.09
N ARG A 98 -10.79 12.51 -21.89
CA ARG A 98 -12.06 11.79 -21.70
C ARG A 98 -13.26 12.70 -21.41
N GLU A 99 -13.05 14.02 -21.30
CA GLU A 99 -14.09 15.06 -21.37
C GLU A 99 -14.37 15.49 -22.82
#